data_AF-A0A5J5EUX0-F1
#
_entry.id   AF-A0A5J5EUX0-F1
#
_cell.length_a   1.000
_cell.length_b   1.000
_cell.length_c   1.000
_cell.angle_alpha   90.00
_cell.angle_beta   90.00
_cell.angle_gamma   90.00
#
_symmetry.space_group_name_H-M   'P 1'
#
loop_
_entity.id
_entity.type
_entity.pdbx_description
1 polymer ?
#
loop_
_entity_poly.entity_id
_entity_poly.type
_entity_poly.pdbx_seq_one_letter_code
_entity_poly.pdbx_strand_id
1 'polypeptide(L)'
;MQRGKKAQDTFLAHILAGVEAAKQDPSALLVFSGGETRAEVGARTEGGTNRTTTEVFALDSYQNLLFSLLRFHELTDSYPQKITLVSYAFKRERFVELHRHAIRFPRTRFEFVGIDPTWDKEEENVRNGELENAVKLWREDLYACNVEGGLRSKRRGRNAGRRKWTYGLSVETSVKELLRWCEKGGGEVFAGRLPWSE
;
A
#
# COMPACT_ATOMS: atom_id res chain seq x y z
N MET A 1 15.97 24.14 -1.57
CA MET A 1 16.84 23.22 -0.79
C MET A 1 16.16 22.63 0.45
N GLN A 2 15.40 23.42 1.23
CA GLN A 2 14.80 23.00 2.52
C GLN A 2 13.67 21.96 2.41
N ARG A 3 12.81 22.05 1.38
CA ARG A 3 11.69 21.11 1.12
C ARG A 3 12.18 19.68 0.79
N GLY A 4 13.32 19.56 0.11
CA GLY A 4 13.93 18.27 -0.23
C GLY A 4 14.54 17.56 0.98
N LYS A 5 15.15 18.32 1.90
CA LYS A 5 15.73 17.78 3.15
C LYS A 5 14.65 17.24 4.09
N LYS A 6 13.57 18.01 4.32
CA LYS A 6 12.43 17.57 5.14
C LYS A 6 11.80 16.26 4.62
N ALA A 7 11.67 16.11 3.30
CA ALA A 7 11.16 14.88 2.70
C ALA A 7 12.12 13.69 2.90
N GLN A 8 13.43 13.89 2.74
CA GLN A 8 14.45 12.86 2.99
C GLN A 8 14.45 12.40 4.45
N ASP A 9 14.34 13.33 5.40
CA ASP A 9 14.29 13.03 6.83
C ASP A 9 13.07 12.16 7.17
N THR A 10 11.91 12.44 6.56
CA THR A 10 10.70 11.61 6.74
C THR A 10 10.83 10.22 6.13
N PHE A 11 11.45 10.08 4.96
CA PHE A 11 11.69 8.75 4.38
C PHE A 11 12.57 7.89 5.29
N LEU A 12 13.63 8.46 5.86
CA LEU A 12 14.46 7.75 6.83
C LEU A 12 13.67 7.38 8.09
N ALA A 13 12.81 8.28 8.58
CA ALA A 13 11.94 7.99 9.71
C ALA A 13 10.96 6.84 9.44
N HIS A 14 10.38 6.76 8.23
CA HIS A 14 9.55 5.61 7.82
C HIS A 14 10.34 4.31 7.82
N ILE A 15 11.55 4.31 7.25
CA ILE A 15 12.43 3.13 7.20
C ILE A 15 12.76 2.66 8.62
N LEU A 16 13.21 3.57 9.48
CA LEU A 16 13.57 3.26 10.87
C LEU A 16 12.38 2.71 11.65
N ALA A 17 11.19 3.31 11.51
CA ALA A 17 9.99 2.81 12.16
C ALA A 17 9.56 1.42 11.67
N GLY A 18 9.71 1.13 10.37
CA GLY A 18 9.46 -0.20 9.82
C GLY A 18 10.43 -1.25 10.35
N VAL A 19 11.73 -0.91 10.43
CA VAL A 19 12.76 -1.77 11.02
C VAL A 19 12.49 -2.01 12.50
N GLU A 20 12.13 -0.98 13.25
CA GLU A 20 11.85 -1.10 14.68
C GLU A 20 10.61 -1.96 14.96
N ALA A 21 9.53 -1.77 14.20
CA ALA A 21 8.35 -2.64 14.28
C ALA A 21 8.69 -4.11 13.98
N ALA A 22 9.50 -4.38 12.94
CA ALA A 22 9.91 -5.74 12.58
C ALA A 22 10.94 -6.38 13.55
N LYS A 23 11.60 -5.58 14.40
CA LYS A 23 12.46 -6.08 15.48
C LYS A 23 11.67 -6.57 16.68
N GLN A 24 10.51 -5.99 16.95
CA GLN A 24 9.64 -6.36 18.08
C GLN A 24 9.02 -7.76 17.91
N ASP A 25 8.91 -8.25 16.68
CA ASP A 25 8.40 -9.58 16.36
C ASP A 25 9.42 -10.35 15.51
N PRO A 26 10.09 -11.38 16.07
CA PRO A 26 11.03 -12.23 15.33
C PRO A 26 10.43 -12.93 14.11
N SER A 27 9.11 -13.18 14.10
CA SER A 27 8.39 -13.82 13.00
C SER A 27 7.96 -12.85 11.88
N ALA A 28 8.11 -11.54 12.09
CA ALA A 28 7.73 -10.53 11.11
C ALA A 28 8.70 -10.48 9.92
N LEU A 29 8.13 -10.19 8.74
CA LEU A 29 8.84 -9.88 7.51
C LEU A 29 8.58 -8.41 7.16
N LEU A 30 9.65 -7.62 7.01
CA LEU A 30 9.55 -6.23 6.57
C LEU A 30 9.42 -6.15 5.04
N VAL A 31 8.34 -5.55 4.56
CA VAL A 31 8.10 -5.33 3.12
C VAL A 31 8.12 -3.84 2.80
N PHE A 32 9.12 -3.40 2.03
CA PHE A 32 9.13 -2.05 1.46
C PHE A 32 8.35 -2.05 0.14
N SER A 33 7.17 -1.43 0.10
CA SER A 33 6.35 -1.37 -1.10
C SER A 33 6.35 0.02 -1.75
N GLY A 34 6.63 0.03 -3.05
CA GLY A 34 6.63 1.23 -3.87
C GLY A 34 7.12 0.90 -5.28
N GLY A 35 6.23 1.01 -6.26
CA GLY A 35 6.63 0.96 -7.66
C GLY A 35 7.45 2.18 -8.06
N GLU A 36 8.29 2.00 -9.07
CA GLU A 36 9.05 3.07 -9.71
C GLU A 36 8.07 4.06 -10.37
N THR A 37 7.87 5.23 -9.75
CA THR A 37 6.95 6.27 -10.24
C THR A 37 7.68 7.44 -10.93
N ARG A 38 9.02 7.37 -11.00
CA ARG A 38 9.89 8.31 -11.74
C ARG A 38 10.94 7.48 -12.47
N ALA A 39 11.07 7.68 -13.78
CA ALA A 39 11.93 6.89 -14.68
C ALA A 39 13.45 7.00 -14.41
N GLU A 40 13.88 7.80 -13.43
CA GLU A 40 15.29 8.15 -13.22
C GLU A 40 15.93 7.50 -11.99
N VAL A 41 15.19 6.66 -11.25
CA VAL A 41 15.72 6.00 -10.05
C VAL A 41 15.53 4.51 -10.19
N GLY A 42 16.44 3.87 -10.93
CA GLY A 42 16.45 2.43 -11.11
C GLY A 42 16.38 1.69 -9.77
N ALA A 43 15.72 0.53 -9.76
CA ALA A 43 15.55 -0.31 -8.58
C ALA A 43 16.90 -0.71 -7.99
N ARG A 44 17.36 0.00 -6.96
CA ARG A 44 18.49 -0.43 -6.14
C ARG A 44 17.97 -1.39 -5.08
N THR A 45 18.10 -2.68 -5.34
CA THR A 45 17.94 -3.73 -4.33
C THR A 45 19.25 -3.86 -3.57
N GLU A 46 19.34 -3.27 -2.39
CA GLU A 46 20.36 -3.68 -1.42
C GLU A 46 19.84 -4.93 -0.71
N GLY A 47 20.61 -6.02 -0.77
CA GLY A 47 20.24 -7.33 -0.25
C GLY A 47 19.78 -7.26 1.21
N GLY A 48 18.52 -7.61 1.45
CA GLY A 48 17.95 -7.72 2.78
C GLY A 48 18.38 -9.03 3.46
N THR A 49 18.56 -8.97 4.76
CA THR A 49 18.56 -10.13 5.65
C THR A 49 17.32 -11.02 5.40
N ASN A 50 17.29 -12.29 5.82
CA ASN A 50 16.18 -13.24 5.61
C ASN A 50 14.77 -12.73 6.01
N ARG A 51 14.65 -11.56 6.64
CA ARG A 51 13.39 -10.95 7.13
C ARG A 51 13.10 -9.57 6.52
N THR A 52 13.64 -9.26 5.33
CA THR A 52 13.33 -8.01 4.62
C THR A 52 13.25 -8.22 3.11
N THR A 53 12.24 -7.65 2.46
CA THR A 53 12.04 -7.70 1.01
C THR A 53 11.49 -6.38 0.47
N THR A 54 11.55 -6.21 -0.85
CA THR A 54 10.87 -5.13 -1.58
C THR A 54 9.69 -5.65 -2.38
N GLU A 55 8.64 -4.84 -2.53
CA GLU A 55 7.52 -5.01 -3.45
C GLU A 55 7.53 -3.81 -4.40
N VAL A 56 7.65 -4.07 -5.70
CA VAL A 56 8.03 -3.04 -6.71
C VAL A 56 7.05 -2.92 -7.87
N PHE A 57 5.90 -3.60 -7.79
CA PHE A 57 4.85 -3.60 -8.80
C PHE A 57 3.65 -2.73 -8.44
N ALA A 58 3.47 -2.35 -7.17
CA ALA A 58 2.35 -1.50 -6.78
C ALA A 58 2.41 -0.12 -7.44
N LEU A 59 1.30 0.29 -8.06
CA LEU A 59 1.15 1.55 -8.78
C LEU A 59 0.30 2.58 -8.01
N ASP A 60 -0.31 2.19 -6.90
CA ASP A 60 -1.08 3.05 -6.02
C ASP A 60 -1.12 2.50 -4.59
N SER A 61 -1.73 3.25 -3.67
CA SER A 61 -1.78 2.92 -2.25
C SER A 61 -2.62 1.67 -1.92
N TYR A 62 -3.64 1.35 -2.73
CA TYR A 62 -4.39 0.10 -2.58
C TYR A 62 -3.49 -1.09 -2.91
N GLN A 63 -2.79 -1.01 -4.05
CA GLN A 63 -1.83 -2.04 -4.44
C GLN A 63 -0.65 -2.11 -3.48
N ASN A 64 -0.19 -1.01 -2.88
CA ASN A 64 0.86 -1.07 -1.87
C ASN A 64 0.47 -2.00 -0.72
N LEU A 65 -0.77 -1.91 -0.23
CA LEU A 65 -1.25 -2.78 0.83
C LEU A 65 -1.42 -4.22 0.33
N LEU A 66 -2.20 -4.43 -0.74
CA LEU A 66 -2.51 -5.77 -1.22
C LEU A 66 -1.25 -6.52 -1.68
N PHE A 67 -0.40 -5.90 -2.50
CA PHE A 67 0.78 -6.57 -3.03
C PHE A 67 1.83 -6.83 -1.96
N SER A 68 1.92 -6.00 -0.91
CA SER A 68 2.80 -6.31 0.23
C SER A 68 2.35 -7.59 0.94
N LEU A 69 1.04 -7.76 1.13
CA LEU A 69 0.45 -8.97 1.71
C LEU A 69 0.73 -10.19 0.81
N LEU A 70 0.59 -10.06 -0.52
CA LEU A 70 0.87 -11.15 -1.46
C LEU A 70 2.37 -11.47 -1.56
N ARG A 71 3.24 -10.46 -1.46
CA ARG A 71 4.69 -10.65 -1.41
C ARG A 71 5.13 -11.34 -0.12
N PHE A 72 4.46 -11.06 1.00
CA PHE A 72 4.66 -11.81 2.24
C PHE A 72 4.30 -13.29 2.03
N HIS A 73 3.12 -13.57 1.47
CA HIS A 73 2.68 -14.94 1.18
C HIS A 73 3.64 -15.68 0.24
N GLU A 74 4.08 -15.04 -0.84
CA GLU A 74 5.04 -15.63 -1.79
C GLU A 74 6.37 -16.07 -1.15
N LEU A 75 6.80 -15.42 -0.08
CA LEU A 75 8.06 -15.72 0.60
C LEU A 75 7.92 -16.63 1.82
N THR A 76 6.71 -16.76 2.37
CA THR A 76 6.46 -17.46 3.65
C THR A 76 5.47 -18.61 3.55
N ASP A 77 4.80 -18.77 2.41
CA ASP A 77 3.72 -19.75 2.18
C ASP A 77 2.56 -19.60 3.19
N SER A 78 2.37 -18.39 3.73
CA SER A 78 1.34 -18.07 4.72
C SER A 78 0.94 -16.60 4.65
N TYR A 79 -0.28 -16.27 5.05
CA TYR A 79 -0.72 -14.88 5.13
C TYR A 79 -0.38 -14.26 6.49
N PRO A 80 -0.10 -12.95 6.56
CA PRO A 80 0.27 -12.31 7.82
C PRO A 80 -0.92 -12.30 8.79
N GLN A 81 -0.67 -12.72 10.03
CA GLN A 81 -1.66 -12.63 11.11
C GLN A 81 -1.86 -11.20 11.60
N LYS A 82 -0.85 -10.33 11.50
CA LYS A 82 -0.92 -8.91 11.85
C LYS A 82 -0.23 -8.08 10.77
N ILE A 83 -0.78 -6.90 10.48
CA ILE A 83 -0.12 -5.89 9.63
C ILE A 83 0.15 -4.65 10.49
N THR A 84 1.40 -4.19 10.48
CA THR A 84 1.78 -2.84 10.96
C THR A 84 2.21 -2.03 9.74
N LEU A 85 1.36 -1.10 9.31
CA LEU A 85 1.59 -0.26 8.15
C LEU A 85 2.21 1.07 8.57
N VAL A 86 3.41 1.35 8.07
CA VAL A 86 4.11 2.64 8.27
C VAL A 86 3.88 3.52 7.05
N SER A 87 3.32 4.71 7.24
CA SER A 87 3.14 5.68 6.15
C SER A 87 3.02 7.11 6.68
N TYR A 88 2.76 8.05 5.78
CA TYR A 88 2.38 9.41 6.14
C TYR A 88 1.09 9.41 6.98
N ALA A 89 1.09 10.14 8.08
CA ALA A 89 -0.03 10.15 9.04
C ALA A 89 -1.31 10.69 8.39
N PHE A 90 -1.20 11.70 7.51
CA PHE A 90 -2.35 12.21 6.76
C PHE A 90 -3.03 11.16 5.87
N LYS A 91 -2.37 10.05 5.52
CA LYS A 91 -2.96 8.94 4.72
C LYS A 91 -3.71 7.91 5.55
N ARG A 92 -3.76 8.05 6.88
CA ARG A 92 -4.33 7.07 7.80
C ARG A 92 -5.74 6.67 7.39
N GLU A 93 -6.62 7.63 7.14
CA GLU A 93 -8.00 7.36 6.77
C GLU A 93 -8.10 6.49 5.51
N ARG A 94 -7.34 6.85 4.46
CA ARG A 94 -7.33 6.08 3.21
C ARG A 94 -6.89 4.63 3.41
N PHE A 95 -5.85 4.39 4.21
CA PHE A 95 -5.38 3.01 4.45
C PHE A 95 -6.29 2.23 5.39
N VAL A 96 -6.69 2.83 6.51
CA VAL A 96 -7.40 2.12 7.59
C VAL A 96 -8.89 1.97 7.26
N GLU A 97 -9.54 3.00 6.72
CA GLU A 97 -10.99 2.99 6.53
C GLU A 97 -11.38 2.56 5.10
N LEU A 98 -10.50 2.74 4.10
CA LEU A 98 -10.79 2.36 2.72
C LEU A 98 -10.02 1.11 2.27
N HIS A 99 -8.69 1.14 2.19
CA HIS A 99 -7.92 0.03 1.60
C HIS A 99 -7.99 -1.26 2.41
N ARG A 100 -7.78 -1.18 3.73
CA ARG A 100 -7.93 -2.32 4.65
C ARG A 100 -9.34 -2.88 4.57
N HIS A 101 -10.35 -2.01 4.53
CA HIS A 101 -11.75 -2.40 4.43
C HIS A 101 -12.06 -3.11 3.10
N ALA A 102 -11.56 -2.60 1.97
CA ALA A 102 -11.73 -3.18 0.65
C ALA A 102 -11.20 -4.62 0.58
N ILE A 103 -10.04 -4.89 1.18
CA ILE A 103 -9.48 -6.25 1.26
C ILE A 103 -9.98 -7.04 2.49
N ARG A 104 -10.93 -6.50 3.26
CA ARG A 104 -11.50 -7.09 4.48
C ARG A 104 -10.46 -7.59 5.50
N PHE A 105 -9.32 -6.90 5.61
CA PHE A 105 -8.34 -7.24 6.63
C PHE A 105 -8.86 -6.80 8.02
N PRO A 106 -8.85 -7.67 9.05
CA PRO A 106 -9.46 -7.35 10.35
C PRO A 106 -8.84 -6.14 11.02
N ARG A 107 -9.69 -5.23 11.52
CA ARG A 107 -9.25 -3.98 12.17
C ARG A 107 -8.43 -4.25 13.44
N THR A 108 -8.76 -5.31 14.19
CA THR A 108 -8.05 -5.74 15.40
C THR A 108 -6.63 -6.24 15.11
N ARG A 109 -6.34 -6.63 13.87
CA ARG A 109 -5.05 -7.14 13.42
C ARG A 109 -4.29 -6.15 12.54
N PHE A 110 -4.78 -4.91 12.43
CA PHE A 110 -4.22 -3.87 11.57
C PHE A 110 -3.81 -2.63 12.38
N GLU A 111 -2.51 -2.39 12.45
CA GLU A 111 -1.92 -1.24 13.12
C GLU A 111 -1.38 -0.25 12.09
N PHE A 112 -1.56 1.05 12.33
CA PHE A 112 -1.07 2.10 11.44
C PHE A 112 -0.19 3.08 12.22
N VAL A 113 1.08 3.14 11.83
CA VAL A 113 2.09 4.07 12.33
C VAL A 113 2.21 5.22 11.34
N GLY A 114 1.71 6.39 11.75
CA GLY A 114 1.72 7.60 10.94
C GLY A 114 2.91 8.48 11.28
N ILE A 115 3.73 8.83 10.29
CA ILE A 115 4.86 9.74 10.46
C ILE A 115 4.79 10.79 9.35
N ASP A 116 4.65 12.04 9.76
CA ASP A 116 4.68 13.19 8.87
C ASP A 116 5.95 14.02 9.09
N PRO A 117 6.43 14.77 8.08
CA PRO A 117 7.45 15.79 8.29
C PRO A 117 6.94 16.86 9.26
N THR A 118 7.86 17.60 9.86
CA THR A 118 7.52 18.82 10.60
C THR A 118 6.95 19.87 9.62
N TRP A 119 5.63 20.05 9.67
CA TRP A 119 4.89 21.04 8.91
C TRP A 119 4.99 22.41 9.58
N ASP A 120 5.38 23.44 8.85
CA ASP A 120 5.38 24.79 9.41
C ASP A 120 3.97 25.40 9.32
N LYS A 121 3.40 25.48 8.11
CA LYS A 121 2.07 26.08 7.82
C LYS A 121 1.24 25.31 6.76
N GLU A 122 1.71 24.15 6.31
CA GLU A 122 1.13 23.43 5.16
C GLU A 122 0.28 22.21 5.57
N GLU A 123 0.20 21.87 6.86
CA GLU A 123 -0.46 20.66 7.33
C GLU A 123 -1.93 20.60 6.93
N GLU A 124 -2.67 21.69 7.14
CA GLU A 124 -4.09 21.79 6.78
C GLU A 124 -4.29 21.61 5.27
N ASN A 125 -3.45 22.25 4.44
CA ASN A 125 -3.50 22.11 2.99
C ASN A 125 -3.19 20.68 2.53
N VAL A 126 -2.24 19.99 3.18
CA VAL A 126 -1.92 18.59 2.89
C VAL A 126 -3.10 17.68 3.25
N ARG A 127 -3.71 17.89 4.42
CA ARG A 127 -4.88 17.11 4.87
C ARG A 127 -6.10 17.34 3.98
N ASN A 128 -6.41 18.59 3.66
CA ASN A 128 -7.50 18.94 2.74
C ASN A 128 -7.21 18.39 1.33
N GLY A 129 -5.97 18.49 0.88
CA GLY A 129 -5.54 17.93 -0.40
C GLY A 129 -5.70 16.40 -0.48
N GLU A 130 -5.36 15.68 0.59
CA GLU A 130 -5.59 14.22 0.68
C GLU A 130 -7.08 13.87 0.73
N LEU A 131 -7.88 14.63 1.49
CA LEU A 131 -9.33 14.41 1.57
C LEU A 131 -9.99 14.57 0.20
N GLU A 132 -9.75 15.70 -0.45
CA GLU A 132 -10.38 16.07 -1.72
C GLU A 132 -9.86 15.23 -2.90
N ASN A 133 -8.55 15.04 -3.00
CA ASN A 133 -7.93 14.45 -4.20
C ASN A 133 -7.66 12.95 -4.10
N ALA A 134 -7.87 12.34 -2.93
CA ALA A 134 -7.66 10.91 -2.74
C ALA A 134 -8.82 10.24 -1.99
N VAL A 135 -9.14 10.64 -0.76
CA VAL A 135 -10.13 9.92 0.07
C VAL A 135 -11.49 9.88 -0.63
N LYS A 136 -11.98 11.00 -1.16
CA LYS A 136 -13.24 11.03 -1.93
C LYS A 136 -13.23 10.07 -3.12
N LEU A 137 -12.18 10.12 -3.94
CA LEU A 137 -12.04 9.24 -5.11
C LEU A 137 -12.01 7.76 -4.73
N TRP A 138 -11.33 7.40 -3.64
CA TRP A 138 -11.23 6.02 -3.18
C TRP A 138 -12.49 5.52 -2.48
N ARG A 139 -13.31 6.40 -1.89
CA ARG A 139 -14.63 6.03 -1.36
C ARG A 139 -15.60 5.63 -2.47
N GLU A 140 -15.52 6.31 -3.62
CA GLU A 140 -16.35 6.02 -4.79
C GLU A 140 -15.83 4.83 -5.62
N ASP A 141 -14.53 4.54 -5.54
CA ASP A 141 -13.88 3.49 -6.33
C ASP A 141 -12.80 2.78 -5.50
N LEU A 142 -13.21 1.86 -4.63
CA LEU A 142 -12.34 1.16 -3.67
C LEU A 142 -11.21 0.37 -4.35
N TYR A 143 -11.39 -0.03 -5.62
CA TYR A 143 -10.47 -0.90 -6.36
C TYR A 143 -9.78 -0.19 -7.54
N ALA A 144 -10.05 1.09 -7.75
CA ALA A 144 -9.60 1.91 -8.89
C ALA A 144 -9.94 1.29 -10.26
N CYS A 145 -11.20 0.89 -10.44
CA CYS A 145 -11.74 0.22 -11.60
C CYS A 145 -12.57 1.13 -12.52
N ASN A 146 -13.06 2.27 -12.03
CA ASN A 146 -13.93 3.17 -12.78
C ASN A 146 -13.16 3.79 -13.95
N VAL A 147 -13.80 3.80 -15.13
CA VAL A 147 -13.14 3.95 -16.44
C VAL A 147 -12.80 5.40 -16.83
N GLU A 148 -13.53 6.39 -16.34
CA GLU A 148 -13.38 7.77 -16.84
C GLU A 148 -12.67 8.69 -15.84
N GLY A 149 -11.60 9.35 -16.28
CA GLY A 149 -10.95 10.48 -15.58
C GLY A 149 -10.32 10.24 -14.19
N GLY A 150 -10.53 9.07 -13.58
CA GLY A 150 -10.26 8.82 -12.17
C GLY A 150 -9.01 7.98 -11.85
N LEU A 151 -9.12 7.14 -10.81
CA LEU A 151 -8.02 6.37 -10.25
C LEU A 151 -7.42 5.35 -11.24
N ARG A 152 -8.24 4.73 -12.09
CA ARG A 152 -7.78 3.78 -13.11
C ARG A 152 -6.83 4.41 -14.13
N SER A 153 -7.12 5.63 -14.58
CA SER A 153 -6.27 6.38 -15.50
C SER A 153 -4.94 6.75 -14.83
N LYS A 154 -4.99 7.20 -13.57
CA LYS A 154 -3.78 7.46 -12.75
C LYS A 154 -2.94 6.18 -12.60
N ARG A 155 -3.55 5.03 -12.29
CA ARG A 155 -2.88 3.72 -12.18
C ARG A 155 -2.20 3.33 -13.50
N ARG A 156 -2.90 3.43 -14.63
CA ARG A 156 -2.36 3.12 -15.96
C ARG A 156 -1.16 4.02 -16.31
N GLY A 157 -1.27 5.33 -16.06
CA GLY A 157 -0.22 6.30 -16.35
C GLY A 157 1.09 6.08 -15.57
N ARG A 158 1.03 5.41 -14.41
CA ARG A 158 2.22 5.11 -13.59
C ARG A 158 2.99 3.87 -14.05
N ASN A 159 2.43 3.03 -14.92
CA ASN A 159 3.12 1.83 -15.42
C ASN A 159 3.91 2.07 -16.72
N ALA A 160 4.77 3.10 -16.75
CA ALA A 160 5.55 3.46 -17.93
C ALA A 160 6.43 2.29 -18.42
N GLY A 161 7.04 1.56 -17.49
CA GLY A 161 7.85 0.36 -17.78
C GLY A 161 7.05 -0.89 -18.17
N ARG A 162 5.72 -0.80 -18.25
CA ARG A 162 4.81 -1.92 -18.60
C ARG A 162 5.07 -3.20 -17.81
N ARG A 163 5.50 -3.06 -16.55
CA ARG A 163 5.81 -4.18 -15.66
C ARG A 163 4.53 -4.95 -15.34
N LYS A 164 4.66 -6.26 -15.20
CA LYS A 164 3.59 -7.18 -14.83
C LYS A 164 4.02 -7.97 -13.61
N TRP A 165 3.13 -8.04 -12.62
CA TRP A 165 3.27 -8.93 -11.46
C TRP A 165 2.69 -10.31 -11.78
N THR A 166 3.11 -11.32 -11.02
CA THR A 166 2.70 -12.73 -11.18
C THR A 166 2.01 -13.32 -9.96
N TYR A 167 1.70 -12.52 -8.93
CA TYR A 167 1.00 -12.96 -7.71
C TYR A 167 -0.22 -13.85 -7.94
N GLY A 168 -0.96 -13.66 -9.05
CA GLY A 168 -2.11 -14.49 -9.38
C GLY A 168 -1.79 -15.96 -9.70
N LEU A 169 -0.51 -16.33 -9.85
CA LEU A 169 -0.07 -17.71 -10.08
C LEU A 169 0.12 -18.49 -8.78
N SER A 170 0.44 -17.81 -7.68
CA SER A 170 0.88 -18.39 -6.39
C SER A 170 -0.12 -18.19 -5.25
N VAL A 171 -1.39 -17.94 -5.57
CA VAL A 171 -2.46 -17.68 -4.59
C VAL A 171 -3.70 -18.51 -4.91
N GLU A 172 -4.60 -18.64 -3.94
CA GLU A 172 -5.86 -19.37 -4.05
C GLU A 172 -6.88 -18.64 -4.93
N THR A 173 -7.89 -19.36 -5.40
CA THR A 173 -8.91 -18.85 -6.33
C THR A 173 -9.57 -17.57 -5.84
N SER A 174 -9.95 -17.48 -4.56
CA SER A 174 -10.63 -16.31 -4.02
C SER A 174 -9.75 -15.05 -4.01
N VAL A 175 -8.43 -15.21 -3.85
CA VAL A 175 -7.47 -14.10 -3.95
C VAL A 175 -7.25 -13.70 -5.42
N LYS A 176 -7.27 -14.67 -6.36
CA LYS A 176 -7.27 -14.36 -7.81
C LYS A 176 -8.50 -13.56 -8.22
N GLU A 177 -9.65 -13.88 -7.64
CA GLU A 177 -10.90 -13.15 -7.84
C GLU A 177 -10.79 -11.73 -7.29
N LEU A 178 -10.28 -11.54 -6.06
CA LEU A 178 -10.00 -10.21 -5.49
C LEU A 178 -9.06 -9.38 -6.37
N LEU A 179 -7.98 -9.98 -6.90
CA LEU A 179 -7.03 -9.31 -7.79
C LEU A 179 -7.66 -8.83 -9.11
N ARG A 180 -8.75 -9.48 -9.54
CA ARG A 180 -9.51 -9.14 -10.75
C ARG A 180 -10.80 -8.39 -10.44
N TRP A 181 -11.09 -8.18 -9.15
CA TRP A 181 -12.34 -7.60 -8.72
C TRP A 181 -12.45 -6.16 -9.19
N CYS A 182 -13.49 -5.93 -9.99
CA CYS A 182 -13.90 -4.64 -10.49
C CYS A 182 -15.42 -4.69 -10.68
N GLU A 183 -16.14 -4.27 -9.65
CA GLU A 183 -17.59 -4.15 -9.73
C GLU A 183 -18.00 -2.93 -10.58
N LYS A 184 -19.16 -3.00 -11.23
CA LYS A 184 -19.74 -1.86 -11.95
C LYS A 184 -20.37 -0.90 -10.95
N GLY A 185 -19.62 0.10 -10.49
CA GLY A 185 -20.10 1.11 -9.54
C GLY A 185 -19.09 1.48 -8.46
N GLY A 186 -18.06 0.64 -8.24
CA GLY A 186 -16.86 0.97 -7.45
C GLY A 186 -17.03 0.96 -5.92
N GLY A 187 -18.25 0.76 -5.42
CA GLY A 187 -18.59 0.90 -4.00
C GLY A 187 -18.67 -0.41 -3.19
N GLU A 188 -18.99 -1.56 -3.79
CA GLU A 188 -19.18 -2.78 -3.00
C GLU A 188 -17.85 -3.48 -2.66
N VAL A 189 -17.76 -3.90 -1.40
CA VAL A 189 -16.63 -4.69 -0.91
C VAL A 189 -16.71 -6.11 -1.46
N PHE A 190 -15.58 -6.66 -1.88
CA PHE A 190 -15.48 -8.02 -2.40
C PHE A 190 -16.02 -9.04 -1.37
N ALA A 191 -17.08 -9.75 -1.75
CA ALA A 191 -17.79 -10.66 -0.86
C ALA A 191 -17.12 -12.04 -0.72
N GLY A 192 -16.19 -12.40 -1.62
CA GLY A 192 -15.52 -13.70 -1.59
C GLY A 192 -14.72 -13.94 -0.31
N ARG A 193 -14.53 -15.23 0.03
CA ARG A 193 -13.79 -15.64 1.23
C ARG A 193 -12.31 -15.30 1.07
N LEU A 194 -11.74 -14.52 1.98
CA LEU A 194 -10.31 -14.18 1.96
C LEU A 194 -9.57 -14.95 3.07
N PRO A 195 -8.38 -15.52 2.79
CA PRO A 195 -7.61 -16.32 3.76
C PRO A 195 -7.28 -15.60 5.07
N TRP A 196 -7.23 -14.27 5.03
CA TRP A 196 -6.92 -13.42 6.17
C TRP A 196 -8.16 -12.73 6.77
N SER A 197 -9.37 -13.03 6.29
CA SER A 197 -10.61 -12.38 6.77
C SER A 197 -11.30 -13.10 7.93
N GLU A 198 -10.73 -14.23 8.36
CA GLU A 198 -11.15 -15.00 9.54
C GLU A 198 -10.47 -14.50 10.83
#